data_AF-A0A3Q3XPF6-F1
#
_entry.id   AF-A0A3Q3XPF6-F1
#
_cell.length_a   1.000
_cell.length_b   1.000
_cell.length_c   1.000
_cell.angle_alpha   90.00
_cell.angle_beta   90.00
_cell.angle_gamma   90.00
#
_symmetry.space_group_name_H-M   'P 1'
#
loop_
_entity.id
_entity.type
_entity.pdbx_description
1 polymer ?
#
loop_
_entity_poly.entity_id
_entity_poly.type
_entity_poly.pdbx_seq_one_letter_code
_entity_poly.pdbx_strand_id
1 'polypeptide(L)'
;MFKFAIEHVSRICRVLKQDNGHLLLVGIGGSGRQSTTKLATFINDYVLFQIELTKNYSISDWRDDLKRLMLKAGIEGKNMVFLYPDSQIKDEAMLEDISMLLNTGDVPNIFASDERADILEKVQAIARFEGKKIDAAPLSVYSFFIERDDCEGDLAEAMPALEAALSALDTLKPSDITVVKSMKNPPGPVKLVMESICIMKSIKPERKPDPKGSGKNTTFKIDSYDRDQIPDTCIKKIREKFIDHPDFQPSVIKKVSSACEGLCKWVRAMEMYERVAKVVGPKKERLKLAEDELAVQMDMLAIKRGELKEVEDRLQCLNDELAIKNKEKKDLEDNIELCSQKYTNLTGDILLSSGTVSYLGAFPVDYRVECQKQWHINCQEKKIPCSEHFTLSNTLGNQVAIRAWQIAGLPVDSFSTDNGIIVFNSRRWPLMIDPQGQANKWVKNMEKANNLAVIKLSDANYVRVLENCIQFGTPVLLENVGEELDPVLDPVLLKQTFKQQGVEYMKLGENIVEYSKEFLFYMTTGLRNPHYVPEVAVKVCLLNFMITPQGLQDQLLGLVAAKEKPELHKEAL
;
A
#
# COMPACT_ATOMS: atom_id res chain seq x y z
N MET A 1 -5.56 -41.72 -9.01
CA MET A 1 -5.81 -42.10 -10.42
C MET A 1 -7.31 -42.20 -10.63
N PHE A 2 -7.87 -41.76 -11.75
CA PHE A 2 -9.33 -41.81 -11.99
C PHE A 2 -9.81 -43.22 -12.36
N LYS A 3 -11.07 -43.57 -12.06
CA LYS A 3 -11.65 -44.89 -12.35
C LYS A 3 -11.52 -45.28 -13.83
N PHE A 4 -11.84 -44.36 -14.75
CA PHE A 4 -11.68 -44.58 -16.20
C PHE A 4 -10.21 -44.84 -16.58
N ALA A 5 -9.25 -44.11 -16.00
CA ALA A 5 -7.82 -44.33 -16.29
C ALA A 5 -7.35 -45.72 -15.82
N ILE A 6 -7.80 -46.17 -14.64
CA ILE A 6 -7.54 -47.55 -14.14
C ILE A 6 -8.15 -48.58 -15.11
N GLU A 7 -9.37 -48.35 -15.58
CA GLU A 7 -10.04 -49.25 -16.52
C GLU A 7 -9.35 -49.30 -17.89
N HIS A 8 -8.95 -48.16 -18.45
CA HIS A 8 -8.19 -48.10 -19.70
C HIS A 8 -6.82 -48.77 -19.57
N VAL A 9 -6.07 -48.50 -18.50
CA VAL A 9 -4.78 -49.18 -18.23
C VAL A 9 -4.99 -50.69 -18.08
N SER A 10 -6.03 -51.14 -17.38
CA SER A 10 -6.37 -52.57 -17.25
C SER A 10 -6.71 -53.22 -18.60
N ARG A 11 -7.48 -52.54 -19.46
CA ARG A 11 -7.78 -52.99 -20.84
C ARG A 11 -6.49 -53.09 -21.67
N ILE A 12 -5.62 -52.08 -21.64
CA ILE A 12 -4.34 -52.10 -22.36
C ILE A 12 -3.45 -53.24 -21.84
N CYS A 13 -3.24 -53.36 -20.53
CA CYS A 13 -2.45 -54.44 -19.93
C CYS A 13 -3.01 -55.84 -20.25
N ARG A 14 -4.34 -55.99 -20.36
CA ARG A 14 -4.95 -57.28 -20.74
C ARG A 14 -4.62 -57.64 -22.18
N VAL A 15 -4.68 -56.68 -23.11
CA VAL A 15 -4.37 -56.91 -24.53
C VAL A 15 -2.87 -57.11 -24.75
N LEU A 16 -2.00 -56.32 -24.08
CA LEU A 16 -0.55 -56.51 -24.15
C LEU A 16 -0.08 -57.90 -23.67
N LYS A 17 -0.85 -58.57 -22.78
CA LYS A 17 -0.59 -59.95 -22.34
C LYS A 17 -1.15 -61.04 -23.28
N GLN A 18 -1.67 -60.68 -24.44
CA GLN A 18 -2.10 -61.62 -25.47
C GLN A 18 -1.05 -61.68 -26.57
N ASP A 19 -0.79 -62.88 -27.08
CA ASP A 19 0.06 -63.07 -28.27
C ASP A 19 -0.55 -62.28 -29.44
N ASN A 20 0.28 -61.47 -30.12
CA ASN A 20 -0.13 -60.50 -31.14
C ASN A 20 -1.24 -59.52 -30.68
N GLY A 21 -1.17 -59.08 -29.42
CA GLY A 21 -2.11 -58.14 -28.79
C GLY A 21 -2.03 -56.71 -29.32
N HIS A 22 -2.70 -56.42 -30.43
CA HIS A 22 -2.78 -55.07 -31.03
C HIS A 22 -3.96 -54.24 -30.49
N LEU A 23 -3.81 -52.92 -30.39
CA LEU A 23 -4.82 -52.03 -29.79
C LEU A 23 -4.90 -50.65 -30.47
N LEU A 24 -6.05 -50.34 -31.08
CA LEU A 24 -6.35 -49.00 -31.62
C LEU A 24 -7.06 -48.13 -30.57
N LEU A 25 -6.40 -47.05 -30.12
CA LEU A 25 -6.95 -46.12 -29.13
C LEU A 25 -7.66 -44.93 -29.80
N VAL A 26 -8.93 -45.13 -30.14
CA VAL A 26 -9.81 -44.06 -30.63
C VAL A 26 -10.27 -43.17 -29.46
N GLY A 27 -10.08 -41.85 -29.58
CA GLY A 27 -10.51 -40.87 -28.58
C GLY A 27 -9.94 -39.48 -28.84
N ILE A 28 -10.56 -38.45 -28.25
CA ILE A 28 -10.16 -37.04 -28.41
C ILE A 28 -8.72 -36.83 -27.91
N GLY A 29 -7.97 -35.92 -28.54
CA GLY A 29 -6.65 -35.47 -28.07
C GLY A 29 -6.66 -35.05 -26.59
N GLY A 30 -5.54 -35.26 -25.90
CA GLY A 30 -5.42 -34.93 -24.46
C GLY A 30 -6.11 -35.88 -23.47
N SER A 31 -6.93 -36.83 -23.93
CA SER A 31 -7.57 -37.86 -23.08
C SER A 31 -6.62 -38.85 -22.39
N GLY A 32 -5.29 -38.67 -22.54
CA GLY A 32 -4.27 -39.48 -21.86
C GLY A 32 -3.86 -40.77 -22.59
N ARG A 33 -4.36 -41.04 -23.81
CA ARG A 33 -4.09 -42.24 -24.61
C ARG A 33 -2.63 -42.70 -24.59
N GLN A 34 -1.68 -41.80 -24.87
CA GLN A 34 -0.26 -42.13 -24.84
C GLN A 34 0.20 -42.47 -23.41
N SER A 35 -0.13 -41.63 -22.43
CA SER A 35 0.28 -41.79 -21.02
C SER A 35 -0.23 -43.09 -20.39
N THR A 36 -1.47 -43.50 -20.66
CA THR A 36 -2.01 -44.78 -20.20
C THR A 36 -1.33 -45.97 -20.87
N THR A 37 -0.96 -45.85 -22.15
CA THR A 37 -0.20 -46.89 -22.86
C THR A 37 1.25 -46.99 -22.40
N LYS A 38 1.95 -45.87 -22.17
CA LYS A 38 3.30 -45.86 -21.59
C LYS A 38 3.30 -46.45 -20.18
N LEU A 39 2.31 -46.10 -19.36
CA LEU A 39 2.11 -46.69 -18.03
C LEU A 39 1.79 -48.19 -18.09
N ALA A 40 0.90 -48.62 -19.00
CA ALA A 40 0.57 -50.03 -19.18
C ALA A 40 1.78 -50.85 -19.69
N THR A 41 2.56 -50.30 -20.62
CA THR A 41 3.82 -50.90 -21.11
C THR A 41 4.80 -51.14 -19.97
N PHE A 42 5.01 -50.10 -19.14
CA PHE A 42 5.86 -50.17 -17.95
C PHE A 42 5.33 -51.16 -16.90
N ILE A 43 4.01 -51.23 -16.67
CA ILE A 43 3.37 -52.19 -15.73
C ILE A 43 3.58 -53.66 -16.15
N ASN A 44 3.85 -53.94 -17.42
CA ASN A 44 4.14 -55.29 -17.91
C ASN A 44 5.65 -55.57 -18.03
N ASP A 45 6.51 -54.62 -17.64
CA ASP A 45 7.97 -54.64 -17.86
C ASP A 45 8.37 -54.76 -19.35
N TYR A 46 7.54 -54.25 -20.26
CA TYR A 46 7.82 -54.28 -21.71
C TYR A 46 8.62 -53.05 -22.13
N VAL A 47 9.45 -53.19 -23.17
CA VAL A 47 10.24 -52.07 -23.73
C VAL A 47 9.37 -51.26 -24.68
N LEU A 48 9.11 -50.00 -24.33
CA LEU A 48 8.45 -49.05 -25.21
C LEU A 48 9.37 -48.66 -26.37
N PHE A 49 8.87 -48.73 -27.60
CA PHE A 49 9.46 -48.09 -28.78
C PHE A 49 8.50 -47.01 -29.29
N GLN A 50 9.01 -45.82 -29.50
CA GLN A 50 8.28 -44.70 -30.12
C GLN A 50 9.26 -44.00 -31.08
N ILE A 51 8.76 -43.63 -32.25
CA ILE A 51 9.52 -42.91 -33.28
C ILE A 51 9.63 -41.43 -32.90
N GLU A 52 10.72 -40.79 -33.31
CA GLU A 52 10.98 -39.37 -33.11
C GLU A 52 11.08 -38.68 -34.48
N LEU A 53 10.04 -37.94 -34.87
CA LEU A 53 10.01 -37.26 -36.16
C LEU A 53 10.96 -36.05 -36.18
N THR A 54 11.84 -36.02 -37.17
CA THR A 54 12.53 -34.80 -37.60
C THR A 54 11.72 -34.07 -38.67
N LYS A 55 12.07 -32.81 -38.95
CA LYS A 55 11.42 -32.00 -39.99
C LYS A 55 11.44 -32.69 -41.36
N ASN A 56 12.60 -33.23 -41.73
CA ASN A 56 12.86 -33.87 -43.03
C ASN A 56 12.63 -35.40 -43.02
N TYR A 57 12.09 -35.97 -41.94
CA TYR A 57 11.87 -37.41 -41.77
C TYR A 57 11.12 -38.02 -42.97
N SER A 58 11.71 -39.06 -43.54
CA SER A 58 11.37 -39.68 -44.81
C SER A 58 10.92 -41.14 -44.67
N ILE A 59 10.42 -41.74 -45.74
CA ILE A 59 10.01 -43.15 -45.76
C ILE A 59 11.19 -44.13 -45.60
N SER A 60 12.42 -43.71 -45.91
CA SER A 60 13.65 -44.47 -45.60
C SER A 60 13.91 -44.51 -44.09
N ASP A 61 13.85 -43.35 -43.42
CA ASP A 61 14.07 -43.26 -41.97
C ASP A 61 13.03 -44.11 -41.20
N TRP A 62 11.78 -44.08 -41.68
CA TRP A 62 10.70 -44.93 -41.21
C TRP A 62 10.98 -46.44 -41.32
N ARG A 63 11.52 -46.90 -42.45
CA ARG A 63 11.85 -48.32 -42.63
C ARG A 63 13.05 -48.74 -41.79
N ASP A 64 14.04 -47.87 -41.62
CA ASP A 64 15.16 -48.15 -40.71
C ASP A 64 14.72 -48.14 -39.23
N ASP A 65 13.74 -47.33 -38.83
CA ASP A 65 13.15 -47.43 -37.47
C ASP A 65 12.33 -48.71 -37.27
N LEU A 66 11.56 -49.16 -38.27
CA LEU A 66 10.89 -50.46 -38.23
C LEU A 66 11.90 -51.62 -38.16
N LYS A 67 13.02 -51.56 -38.89
CA LYS A 67 14.14 -52.52 -38.69
C LYS A 67 14.65 -52.49 -37.26
N ARG A 68 14.93 -51.30 -36.68
CA ARG A 68 15.44 -51.15 -35.30
C ARG A 68 14.47 -51.75 -34.27
N LEU A 69 13.16 -51.62 -34.48
CA LEU A 69 12.12 -52.25 -33.68
C LEU A 69 12.15 -53.78 -33.79
N MET A 70 12.07 -54.32 -35.02
CA MET A 70 12.02 -55.76 -35.27
C MET A 70 13.28 -56.49 -34.79
N LEU A 71 14.46 -55.89 -34.98
CA LEU A 71 15.74 -56.43 -34.50
C LEU A 71 15.78 -56.55 -32.97
N LYS A 72 15.35 -55.51 -32.24
CA LYS A 72 15.36 -55.54 -30.76
C LYS A 72 14.37 -56.56 -30.20
N ALA A 73 13.16 -56.62 -30.75
CA ALA A 73 12.14 -57.56 -30.31
C ALA A 73 12.57 -59.02 -30.57
N GLY A 74 13.06 -59.32 -31.78
CA GLY A 74 13.49 -60.66 -32.17
C GLY A 74 14.76 -61.12 -31.45
N ILE A 75 15.79 -60.27 -31.37
CA ILE A 75 17.11 -60.66 -30.87
C ILE A 75 17.23 -60.54 -29.35
N GLU A 76 16.81 -59.44 -28.73
CA GLU A 76 17.01 -59.26 -27.27
C GLU A 76 16.06 -60.14 -26.43
N GLY A 77 15.05 -60.77 -27.06
CA GLY A 77 14.05 -61.60 -26.37
C GLY A 77 13.16 -60.81 -25.39
N LYS A 78 13.16 -59.48 -25.50
CA LYS A 78 12.37 -58.58 -24.65
C LYS A 78 11.02 -58.32 -25.30
N ASN A 79 9.96 -58.47 -24.53
CA ASN A 79 8.63 -58.06 -24.96
C ASN A 79 8.63 -56.54 -25.22
N MET A 80 8.15 -56.12 -26.38
CA MET A 80 8.17 -54.72 -26.82
C MET A 80 6.76 -54.19 -27.10
N VAL A 81 6.57 -52.88 -26.93
CA VAL A 81 5.35 -52.18 -27.34
C VAL A 81 5.73 -51.04 -28.28
N PHE A 82 5.28 -51.13 -29.52
CA PHE A 82 5.35 -50.02 -30.46
C PHE A 82 4.19 -49.06 -30.22
N LEU A 83 4.50 -47.79 -29.94
CA LEU A 83 3.52 -46.72 -29.74
C LEU A 83 3.61 -45.73 -30.90
N TYR A 84 2.64 -45.82 -31.82
CA TYR A 84 2.50 -44.93 -32.97
C TYR A 84 1.25 -44.04 -32.80
N PRO A 85 1.40 -42.73 -32.53
CA PRO A 85 0.30 -41.79 -32.41
C PRO A 85 -0.11 -41.21 -33.77
N ASP A 86 -1.33 -40.67 -33.81
CA ASP A 86 -1.92 -40.00 -34.97
C ASP A 86 -1.04 -38.86 -35.51
N SER A 87 -0.46 -38.04 -34.62
CA SER A 87 0.44 -36.94 -34.98
C SER A 87 1.79 -37.34 -35.57
N GLN A 88 2.09 -38.63 -35.73
CA GLN A 88 3.30 -39.10 -36.41
C GLN A 88 3.06 -39.59 -37.85
N ILE A 89 1.81 -39.64 -38.30
CA ILE A 89 1.46 -40.06 -39.67
C ILE A 89 1.69 -38.90 -40.64
N LYS A 90 2.82 -38.93 -41.37
CA LYS A 90 3.13 -37.96 -42.45
C LYS A 90 2.72 -38.43 -43.85
N ASP A 91 2.64 -39.75 -44.07
CA ASP A 91 2.45 -40.38 -45.38
C ASP A 91 1.57 -41.64 -45.24
N GLU A 92 0.70 -41.89 -46.22
CA GLU A 92 -0.20 -43.05 -46.23
C GLU A 92 0.59 -44.38 -46.32
N ALA A 93 1.74 -44.39 -46.99
CA ALA A 93 2.59 -45.58 -47.10
C ALA A 93 3.14 -46.07 -45.75
N MET A 94 3.22 -45.20 -44.73
CA MET A 94 3.54 -45.62 -43.36
C MET A 94 2.42 -46.47 -42.76
N LEU A 95 1.16 -46.19 -43.10
CA LEU A 95 0.02 -47.01 -42.67
C LEU A 95 -0.07 -48.33 -43.45
N GLU A 96 0.38 -48.37 -44.71
CA GLU A 96 0.53 -49.62 -45.46
C GLU A 96 1.57 -50.55 -44.80
N ASP A 97 2.76 -50.04 -44.47
CA ASP A 97 3.81 -50.82 -43.77
C ASP A 97 3.30 -51.35 -42.41
N ILE A 98 2.53 -50.55 -41.63
CA ILE A 98 1.89 -51.04 -40.39
C ILE A 98 0.79 -52.06 -40.67
N SER A 99 0.00 -51.90 -41.72
CA SER A 99 -0.99 -52.90 -42.13
C SER A 99 -0.33 -54.25 -42.45
N MET A 100 0.83 -54.24 -43.12
CA MET A 100 1.61 -55.47 -43.34
C MET A 100 2.12 -56.05 -42.01
N LEU A 101 2.71 -55.24 -41.13
CA LEU A 101 3.19 -55.70 -39.83
C LEU A 101 2.08 -56.34 -38.97
N LEU A 102 0.85 -55.81 -39.02
CA LEU A 102 -0.33 -56.34 -38.31
C LEU A 102 -0.89 -57.63 -38.92
N ASN A 103 -0.78 -57.83 -40.25
CA ASN A 103 -1.34 -58.98 -40.94
C ASN A 103 -0.34 -60.15 -41.09
N THR A 104 0.95 -59.86 -41.32
CA THR A 104 1.98 -60.86 -41.63
C THR A 104 3.15 -60.90 -40.64
N GLY A 105 3.28 -59.95 -39.71
CA GLY A 105 4.40 -59.88 -38.76
C GLY A 105 5.76 -59.52 -39.38
N ASP A 106 5.80 -59.28 -40.70
CA ASP A 106 6.95 -58.84 -41.49
C ASP A 106 6.46 -57.79 -42.51
N VAL A 107 7.36 -56.90 -42.93
CA VAL A 107 7.13 -55.88 -43.96
C VAL A 107 7.91 -56.30 -45.22
N PRO A 108 7.24 -56.57 -46.36
CA PRO A 108 7.90 -57.10 -47.54
C PRO A 108 9.10 -56.26 -48.01
N ASN A 109 10.25 -56.93 -48.21
CA ASN A 109 11.51 -56.33 -48.64
C ASN A 109 12.11 -55.27 -47.69
N ILE A 110 11.73 -55.24 -46.40
CA ILE A 110 12.32 -54.29 -45.44
C ILE A 110 13.79 -54.60 -45.14
N PHE A 111 14.13 -55.87 -44.92
CA PHE A 111 15.51 -56.33 -44.70
C PHE A 111 16.17 -56.81 -45.98
N ALA A 112 17.45 -56.47 -46.15
CA ALA A 112 18.30 -57.00 -47.19
C ALA A 112 18.67 -58.48 -46.93
N SER A 113 19.18 -59.16 -47.97
CA SER A 113 19.45 -60.60 -47.94
C SER A 113 20.60 -61.01 -47.00
N ASP A 114 21.50 -60.09 -46.70
CA ASP A 114 22.60 -60.20 -45.74
C ASP A 114 22.14 -59.90 -44.30
N GLU A 115 21.37 -58.82 -44.09
CA GLU A 115 20.77 -58.49 -42.78
C GLU A 115 19.97 -59.68 -42.20
N ARG A 116 19.21 -60.38 -43.04
CA ARG A 116 18.40 -61.56 -42.64
C ARG A 116 19.24 -62.75 -42.12
N ALA A 117 20.53 -62.84 -42.45
CA ALA A 117 21.39 -63.94 -42.01
C ALA A 117 21.86 -63.76 -40.55
N ASP A 118 22.31 -62.55 -40.19
CA ASP A 118 22.84 -62.21 -38.86
C ASP A 118 21.80 -62.35 -37.73
N ILE A 119 20.53 -62.10 -38.04
CA ILE A 119 19.41 -62.22 -37.08
C ILE A 119 19.27 -63.67 -36.58
N LEU A 120 19.40 -64.66 -37.48
CA LEU A 120 19.13 -66.07 -37.19
C LEU A 120 20.15 -66.71 -36.23
N GLU A 121 21.35 -66.14 -36.10
CA GLU A 121 22.40 -66.63 -35.21
C GLU A 121 22.14 -66.22 -33.75
N LYS A 122 21.82 -64.94 -33.51
CA LYS A 122 21.81 -64.33 -32.17
C LYS A 122 20.66 -64.82 -31.27
N VAL A 123 19.50 -65.11 -31.86
CA VAL A 123 18.30 -65.61 -31.13
C VAL A 123 18.59 -66.92 -30.39
N GLN A 124 19.50 -67.75 -30.90
CA GLN A 124 19.79 -69.09 -30.37
C GLN A 124 20.48 -69.08 -28.99
N ALA A 125 20.98 -67.92 -28.52
CA ALA A 125 21.80 -67.83 -27.32
C ALA A 125 21.07 -67.47 -26.01
N ILE A 126 19.85 -66.91 -26.03
CA ILE A 126 19.46 -65.93 -24.99
C ILE A 126 18.71 -66.39 -23.72
N ALA A 127 17.60 -67.13 -23.77
CA ALA A 127 16.67 -67.42 -22.63
C ALA A 127 17.08 -67.03 -21.12
N ARG A 128 16.71 -65.82 -20.54
CA ARG A 128 17.18 -65.19 -19.19
C ARG A 128 16.27 -64.26 -18.21
N PHE A 129 16.67 -63.08 -17.61
CA PHE A 129 16.27 -62.53 -16.21
C PHE A 129 16.13 -60.95 -15.86
N GLU A 130 15.71 -60.43 -14.63
CA GLU A 130 15.27 -59.00 -14.23
C GLU A 130 15.31 -58.47 -12.69
N GLY A 131 14.94 -57.19 -12.28
CA GLY A 131 14.57 -56.65 -10.87
C GLY A 131 14.63 -55.09 -10.41
N LYS A 132 13.69 -54.49 -9.57
CA LYS A 132 13.47 -52.99 -9.21
C LYS A 132 13.31 -52.47 -7.67
N LYS A 133 13.08 -51.14 -7.34
CA LYS A 133 13.11 -50.30 -6.01
C LYS A 133 12.18 -48.97 -6.01
N ILE A 134 11.95 -47.89 -5.14
CA ILE A 134 12.30 -47.15 -3.82
C ILE A 134 11.28 -45.89 -3.55
N ASP A 135 11.06 -44.85 -2.63
CA ASP A 135 11.36 -44.09 -1.28
C ASP A 135 10.15 -43.05 -0.90
N ALA A 136 9.92 -41.98 -0.01
CA ALA A 136 10.39 -41.02 1.12
C ALA A 136 9.13 -40.28 1.89
N ALA A 137 8.92 -39.17 2.72
CA ALA A 137 9.42 -37.94 3.54
C ALA A 137 8.27 -37.40 4.57
N PRO A 138 7.99 -36.17 5.25
CA PRO A 138 8.52 -34.76 5.67
C PRO A 138 8.37 -34.34 7.25
N LEU A 139 8.04 -33.18 7.98
CA LEU A 139 7.52 -31.71 8.01
C LEU A 139 7.97 -30.85 9.34
N SER A 140 7.51 -29.72 10.05
CA SER A 140 6.34 -28.71 10.33
C SER A 140 6.64 -27.26 11.04
N VAL A 141 5.72 -26.51 11.80
CA VAL A 141 5.58 -24.97 12.12
C VAL A 141 4.71 -24.52 13.44
N TYR A 142 4.44 -23.31 14.13
CA TYR A 142 4.95 -21.89 14.57
C TYR A 142 3.96 -20.98 15.53
N SER A 143 4.26 -19.76 16.17
CA SER A 143 3.36 -18.83 17.07
C SER A 143 3.76 -17.31 17.53
N PHE A 144 2.92 -16.39 18.20
CA PHE A 144 3.19 -14.93 18.73
C PHE A 144 2.07 -14.09 19.61
N PHE A 145 2.31 -12.93 20.39
CA PHE A 145 1.34 -11.88 21.07
C PHE A 145 1.88 -10.55 21.86
N ILE A 146 1.14 -9.37 22.15
CA ILE A 146 1.47 -8.11 23.05
C ILE A 146 0.41 -6.87 23.31
N GLU A 147 0.43 -5.97 24.40
CA GLU A 147 -0.22 -4.55 24.67
C GLU A 147 0.23 -3.76 26.04
N ARG A 148 -0.14 -2.57 26.72
CA ARG A 148 -0.99 -1.25 26.79
C ARG A 148 -0.53 -0.20 27.98
N ASP A 149 -1.00 1.01 28.57
CA ASP A 149 -2.04 2.19 28.60
C ASP A 149 -1.73 3.49 29.59
N ASP A 150 -2.49 4.69 29.70
CA ASP A 150 -2.31 5.98 30.61
C ASP A 150 -3.57 7.03 30.74
N CYS A 151 -3.84 8.30 31.34
CA CYS A 151 -3.33 9.49 32.23
C CYS A 151 -4.41 10.66 32.73
N GLU A 152 -4.17 11.76 33.60
CA GLU A 152 -5.10 12.92 34.16
C GLU A 152 -4.41 14.19 34.95
N GLY A 153 -4.82 15.45 35.47
CA GLY A 153 -5.95 16.53 35.58
C GLY A 153 -5.84 17.78 36.68
N ASP A 154 -6.53 19.02 36.64
CA ASP A 154 -6.62 20.22 37.68
C ASP A 154 -7.85 21.30 37.58
N LEU A 155 -8.12 22.62 38.02
CA LEU A 155 -7.51 23.98 38.54
C LEU A 155 -8.54 25.12 39.14
N ALA A 156 -8.18 26.29 39.84
CA ALA A 156 -9.06 27.49 40.30
C ALA A 156 -8.47 28.96 40.73
N GLU A 157 -9.26 30.11 40.99
CA GLU A 157 -8.85 31.53 41.52
C GLU A 157 -9.99 32.66 41.89
N ALA A 158 -9.80 33.84 42.65
CA ALA A 158 -10.60 35.18 42.68
C ALA A 158 -10.40 36.39 43.74
N MET A 159 -10.37 37.74 43.39
CA MET A 159 -10.86 38.98 44.17
C MET A 159 -10.69 40.43 43.51
N PRO A 160 -11.69 41.38 43.50
CA PRO A 160 -11.45 42.84 43.19
C PRO A 160 -12.39 43.94 43.83
N ALA A 161 -11.87 45.03 44.47
CA ALA A 161 -12.73 46.14 44.99
C ALA A 161 -12.11 47.55 45.32
N LEU A 162 -10.81 47.81 45.13
CA LEU A 162 -10.10 48.86 45.92
C LEU A 162 -9.97 50.27 45.30
N GLU A 163 -9.99 50.42 43.97
CA GLU A 163 -9.39 51.59 43.30
C GLU A 163 -10.15 52.93 43.43
N ALA A 164 -11.45 52.91 43.73
CA ALA A 164 -12.33 54.07 43.61
C ALA A 164 -12.01 55.27 44.55
N ALA A 165 -11.13 55.10 45.54
CA ALA A 165 -10.87 56.09 46.59
C ALA A 165 -9.71 57.06 46.31
N LEU A 166 -8.83 56.80 45.34
CA LEU A 166 -7.51 57.46 45.24
C LEU A 166 -7.49 58.83 44.52
N SER A 167 -8.54 59.20 43.79
CA SER A 167 -8.51 60.34 42.84
C SER A 167 -8.69 61.74 43.45
N ALA A 168 -8.98 61.87 44.74
CA ALA A 168 -9.59 63.09 45.30
C ALA A 168 -8.62 64.19 45.83
N LEU A 169 -7.30 63.97 45.82
CA LEU A 169 -6.37 64.77 46.66
C LEU A 169 -5.66 65.96 45.98
N ASP A 170 -5.64 66.04 44.65
CA ASP A 170 -4.56 66.75 43.92
C ASP A 170 -4.94 68.15 43.37
N THR A 171 -5.38 69.08 44.24
CA THR A 171 -5.83 70.42 43.82
C THR A 171 -5.43 71.60 44.73
N LEU A 172 -4.20 72.13 44.59
CA LEU A 172 -3.75 73.40 45.17
C LEU A 172 -2.60 74.03 44.34
N LYS A 173 -2.42 75.36 44.36
CA LYS A 173 -1.40 76.06 43.53
C LYS A 173 -0.62 77.16 44.28
N PRO A 174 0.65 77.45 43.93
CA PRO A 174 1.50 78.37 44.71
C PRO A 174 1.13 79.86 44.66
N SER A 175 0.33 80.29 43.68
CA SER A 175 -0.05 81.69 43.45
C SER A 175 -0.75 82.34 44.64
N ASP A 176 -1.50 81.54 45.39
CA ASP A 176 -2.41 81.98 46.44
C ASP A 176 -1.69 82.60 47.65
N ILE A 177 -0.48 82.11 47.96
CA ILE A 177 0.28 82.47 49.17
C ILE A 177 0.77 83.93 49.16
N THR A 178 0.82 84.59 48.00
CA THR A 178 1.31 85.98 47.87
C THR A 178 0.25 87.02 48.26
N VAL A 179 -1.03 86.76 47.99
CA VAL A 179 -2.13 87.75 48.14
C VAL A 179 -2.35 88.18 49.59
N VAL A 180 -2.07 87.30 50.56
CA VAL A 180 -2.33 87.56 51.99
C VAL A 180 -1.28 88.50 52.62
N LYS A 181 -0.10 88.68 52.00
CA LYS A 181 1.03 89.42 52.58
C LYS A 181 0.91 90.95 52.49
N SER A 182 0.03 91.49 51.64
CA SER A 182 -0.06 92.93 51.34
C SER A 182 -1.11 93.70 52.17
N MET A 183 -1.91 93.00 52.98
CA MET A 183 -3.05 93.61 53.69
C MET A 183 -2.62 94.36 54.97
N LYS A 184 -2.69 95.70 54.96
CA LYS A 184 -2.41 96.55 56.14
C LYS A 184 -3.34 96.30 57.34
N ASN A 185 -4.57 95.81 57.10
CA ASN A 185 -5.51 95.37 58.12
C ASN A 185 -6.39 94.23 57.55
N PRO A 186 -6.12 92.95 57.86
CA PRO A 186 -6.91 91.84 57.31
C PRO A 186 -8.30 91.67 57.98
N PRO A 187 -9.34 91.24 57.22
CA PRO A 187 -10.67 90.91 57.74
C PRO A 187 -10.68 89.75 58.76
N GLY A 188 -11.76 89.63 59.53
CA GLY A 188 -11.96 88.58 60.54
C GLY A 188 -11.72 87.15 60.03
N PRO A 189 -12.41 86.69 58.96
CA PRO A 189 -12.21 85.33 58.44
C PRO A 189 -10.78 85.04 57.97
N VAL A 190 -10.07 86.04 57.42
CA VAL A 190 -8.67 85.90 57.00
C VAL A 190 -7.73 85.75 58.21
N LYS A 191 -8.02 86.44 59.32
CA LYS A 191 -7.30 86.25 60.59
C LYS A 191 -7.47 84.83 61.13
N LEU A 192 -8.69 84.28 61.11
CA LEU A 192 -8.96 82.91 61.53
C LEU A 192 -8.20 81.87 60.68
N VAL A 193 -8.14 82.05 59.35
CA VAL A 193 -7.33 81.20 58.46
C VAL A 193 -5.85 81.26 58.85
N MET A 194 -5.28 82.44 59.00
CA MET A 194 -3.87 82.58 59.37
C MET A 194 -3.56 82.11 60.80
N GLU A 195 -4.48 82.26 61.76
CA GLU A 195 -4.34 81.75 63.12
C GLU A 195 -4.34 80.20 63.13
N SER A 196 -5.26 79.56 62.40
CA SER A 196 -5.29 78.10 62.27
C SER A 196 -4.00 77.53 61.65
N ILE A 197 -3.41 78.23 60.67
CA ILE A 197 -2.12 77.85 60.07
C ILE A 197 -0.95 78.06 61.04
N CYS A 198 -0.97 79.14 61.84
CA CYS A 198 0.02 79.35 62.90
C CYS A 198 -0.06 78.26 63.98
N ILE A 199 -1.26 77.75 64.27
CA ILE A 199 -1.47 76.60 65.17
C ILE A 199 -0.95 75.30 64.52
N MET A 200 -1.24 75.02 63.25
CA MET A 200 -0.65 73.88 62.51
C MET A 200 0.88 73.88 62.55
N LYS A 201 1.51 75.06 62.40
CA LYS A 201 2.97 75.22 62.44
C LYS A 201 3.56 75.53 63.84
N SER A 202 2.76 75.53 64.90
CA SER A 202 3.19 75.77 66.29
C SER A 202 3.94 77.09 66.56
N ILE A 203 3.62 78.17 65.83
CA ILE A 203 4.30 79.48 65.96
C ILE A 203 3.47 80.44 66.84
N LYS A 204 4.10 81.07 67.84
CA LYS A 204 3.44 82.06 68.72
C LYS A 204 3.14 83.38 67.97
N PRO A 205 1.91 83.92 68.05
CA PRO A 205 1.57 85.21 67.45
C PRO A 205 1.91 86.39 68.39
N GLU A 206 3.11 86.94 68.28
CA GLU A 206 3.51 88.19 68.96
C GLU A 206 3.61 89.37 67.96
N ARG A 207 3.12 90.55 68.36
CA ARG A 207 3.09 91.76 67.52
C ARG A 207 3.94 92.87 68.16
N LYS A 208 5.25 92.87 67.90
CA LYS A 208 6.16 93.92 68.39
C LYS A 208 6.07 95.20 67.53
N PRO A 209 5.78 96.37 68.12
CA PRO A 209 5.95 97.67 67.46
C PRO A 209 7.39 98.18 67.65
N ASP A 210 7.90 98.98 66.71
CA ASP A 210 9.27 99.50 66.73
C ASP A 210 9.30 100.98 66.25
N PRO A 211 9.92 101.93 66.98
CA PRO A 211 9.90 103.35 66.62
C PRO A 211 11.02 103.76 65.65
N LYS A 212 10.64 104.46 64.57
CA LYS A 212 11.44 104.82 63.37
C LYS A 212 11.70 103.64 62.43
N GLY A 213 10.96 103.59 61.32
CA GLY A 213 10.96 102.44 60.43
C GLY A 213 11.79 102.59 59.14
N SER A 214 12.59 101.56 58.85
CA SER A 214 12.56 100.84 57.58
C SER A 214 13.02 99.39 57.83
N GLY A 215 12.35 98.40 57.24
CA GLY A 215 12.33 97.03 57.80
C GLY A 215 12.99 95.93 56.95
N LYS A 216 13.06 94.71 57.51
CA LYS A 216 13.44 93.47 56.82
C LYS A 216 12.52 92.29 57.15
N ASN A 217 12.58 91.28 56.28
CA ASN A 217 11.58 90.24 56.02
C ASN A 217 11.28 89.24 57.15
N THR A 218 10.09 88.63 57.07
CA THR A 218 9.86 87.21 57.39
C THR A 218 9.32 86.47 56.16
N THR A 219 9.80 85.26 55.90
CA THR A 219 9.45 84.45 54.73
C THR A 219 8.55 83.26 55.08
N PHE A 220 7.44 83.12 54.37
CA PHE A 220 6.49 82.02 54.50
C PHE A 220 6.68 81.02 53.35
N LYS A 221 6.94 79.74 53.69
CA LYS A 221 6.83 78.57 52.79
C LYS A 221 5.92 77.52 53.45
N ILE A 222 5.13 76.80 52.65
CA ILE A 222 4.20 75.78 53.12
C ILE A 222 4.62 74.36 52.67
N ASP A 223 5.44 74.27 51.62
CA ASP A 223 5.82 73.05 50.86
C ASP A 223 6.75 72.05 51.60
N SER A 224 6.77 72.13 52.92
CA SER A 224 7.55 71.30 53.86
C SER A 224 6.77 71.20 55.18
N TYR A 225 5.60 70.56 55.10
CA TYR A 225 4.81 70.19 56.26
C TYR A 225 4.58 68.68 56.22
N ASP A 226 5.15 67.98 57.19
CA ASP A 226 5.04 66.53 57.29
C ASP A 226 3.60 66.15 57.68
N ARG A 227 3.03 65.17 56.98
CA ARG A 227 1.61 64.81 57.06
C ARG A 227 1.35 63.75 58.13
N ASP A 228 2.36 62.93 58.42
CA ASP A 228 2.27 61.78 59.32
C ASP A 228 2.79 62.09 60.74
N GLN A 229 3.27 63.32 60.99
CA GLN A 229 3.86 63.73 62.28
C GLN A 229 3.24 65.03 62.86
N ILE A 230 1.91 65.17 62.76
CA ILE A 230 1.17 66.31 63.30
C ILE A 230 0.91 66.10 64.81
N PRO A 231 1.27 67.06 65.70
CA PRO A 231 0.97 66.94 67.13
C PRO A 231 -0.54 66.97 67.43
N ASP A 232 -1.03 65.98 68.19
CA ASP A 232 -2.43 65.88 68.69
C ASP A 232 -2.91 67.20 69.34
N THR A 233 -2.01 67.93 70.00
CA THR A 233 -2.29 69.22 70.65
C THR A 233 -2.64 70.36 69.70
N CYS A 234 -2.29 70.24 68.42
CA CYS A 234 -2.58 71.24 67.39
C CYS A 234 -3.92 70.93 66.70
N ILE A 235 -4.16 69.66 66.34
CA ILE A 235 -5.44 69.24 65.75
C ILE A 235 -6.60 69.40 66.75
N LYS A 236 -6.43 69.08 68.05
CA LYS A 236 -7.45 69.35 69.07
C LYS A 236 -7.87 70.83 69.11
N LYS A 237 -6.90 71.75 69.16
CA LYS A 237 -7.16 73.21 69.14
C LYS A 237 -7.83 73.67 67.85
N ILE A 238 -7.58 73.01 66.72
CA ILE A 238 -8.20 73.31 65.43
C ILE A 238 -9.65 72.82 65.38
N ARG A 239 -9.91 71.60 65.87
CA ARG A 239 -11.27 71.05 66.04
C ARG A 239 -12.10 71.94 66.98
N GLU A 240 -11.57 72.25 68.17
CA GLU A 240 -12.25 73.03 69.22
C GLU A 240 -12.55 74.50 68.84
N LYS A 241 -11.71 75.16 68.03
CA LYS A 241 -11.83 76.60 67.75
C LYS A 241 -12.20 76.98 66.32
N PHE A 242 -11.97 76.10 65.34
CA PHE A 242 -12.05 76.48 63.92
C PHE A 242 -12.95 75.59 63.08
N ILE A 243 -12.92 74.25 63.21
CA ILE A 243 -13.65 73.35 62.29
C ILE A 243 -15.17 73.62 62.24
N ASP A 244 -15.77 73.92 63.39
CA ASP A 244 -17.21 74.21 63.54
C ASP A 244 -17.53 75.72 63.58
N HIS A 245 -16.53 76.60 63.44
CA HIS A 245 -16.74 78.04 63.47
C HIS A 245 -17.46 78.53 62.19
N PRO A 246 -18.56 79.30 62.26
CA PRO A 246 -19.34 79.70 61.07
C PRO A 246 -18.52 80.37 59.97
N ASP A 247 -17.61 81.27 60.35
CA ASP A 247 -16.71 81.97 59.42
C ASP A 247 -15.55 81.12 58.85
N PHE A 248 -15.42 79.85 59.27
CA PHE A 248 -14.31 78.96 58.90
C PHE A 248 -14.74 77.84 57.92
N GLN A 249 -15.67 78.15 57.02
CA GLN A 249 -16.03 77.27 55.92
C GLN A 249 -15.37 77.73 54.61
N PRO A 250 -14.91 76.83 53.72
CA PRO A 250 -14.37 77.21 52.42
C PRO A 250 -15.33 78.07 51.59
N SER A 251 -16.63 77.79 51.66
CA SER A 251 -17.74 78.52 51.05
C SER A 251 -17.87 79.98 51.51
N VAL A 252 -17.54 80.26 52.77
CA VAL A 252 -17.57 81.61 53.36
C VAL A 252 -16.27 82.34 53.06
N ILE A 253 -15.13 81.68 53.30
CA ILE A 253 -13.80 82.26 53.10
C ILE A 253 -13.54 82.62 51.63
N LYS A 254 -14.05 81.82 50.67
CA LYS A 254 -14.02 82.12 49.23
C LYS A 254 -14.56 83.52 48.88
N LYS A 255 -15.56 84.02 49.62
CA LYS A 255 -16.15 85.36 49.40
C LYS A 255 -15.23 86.50 49.83
N VAL A 256 -14.22 86.22 50.64
CA VAL A 256 -13.26 87.20 51.19
C VAL A 256 -11.89 87.06 50.53
N SER A 257 -11.47 85.83 50.20
CA SER A 257 -10.26 85.54 49.45
C SER A 257 -10.27 84.10 48.91
N SER A 258 -10.22 83.93 47.59
CA SER A 258 -10.04 82.62 46.94
C SER A 258 -8.76 81.91 47.38
N ALA A 259 -7.67 82.66 47.56
CA ALA A 259 -6.41 82.14 48.09
C ALA A 259 -6.56 81.51 49.50
N CYS A 260 -7.47 82.04 50.32
CA CYS A 260 -7.75 81.49 51.64
C CYS A 260 -8.70 80.28 51.59
N GLU A 261 -9.48 80.08 50.52
CA GLU A 261 -10.33 78.90 50.33
C GLU A 261 -9.49 77.62 50.24
N GLY A 262 -8.41 77.64 49.45
CA GLY A 262 -7.49 76.51 49.30
C GLY A 262 -6.83 76.14 50.64
N LEU A 263 -6.37 77.14 51.39
CA LEU A 263 -5.79 76.95 52.73
C LEU A 263 -6.82 76.41 53.73
N CYS A 264 -8.08 76.87 53.69
CA CYS A 264 -9.14 76.32 54.53
C CYS A 264 -9.47 74.86 54.18
N LYS A 265 -9.57 74.53 52.89
CA LYS A 265 -9.72 73.15 52.41
C LYS A 265 -8.57 72.26 52.88
N TRP A 266 -7.34 72.73 52.81
CA TRP A 266 -6.15 72.01 53.28
C TRP A 266 -6.19 71.73 54.79
N VAL A 267 -6.54 72.71 55.63
CA VAL A 267 -6.66 72.49 57.09
C VAL A 267 -7.77 71.47 57.41
N ARG A 268 -8.92 71.54 56.74
CA ARG A 268 -10.00 70.56 56.92
C ARG A 268 -9.63 69.16 56.39
N ALA A 269 -8.89 69.09 55.29
CA ALA A 269 -8.37 67.83 54.74
C ALA A 269 -7.34 67.19 55.67
N MET A 270 -6.47 67.96 56.34
CA MET A 270 -5.50 67.43 57.32
C MET A 270 -6.17 66.88 58.59
N GLU A 271 -7.26 67.50 59.06
CA GLU A 271 -8.07 66.97 60.18
C GLU A 271 -8.75 65.65 59.79
N MET A 272 -9.32 65.59 58.59
CA MET A 272 -9.91 64.37 58.05
C MET A 272 -8.83 63.29 57.78
N TYR A 273 -7.62 63.68 57.39
CA TYR A 273 -6.48 62.79 57.17
C TYR A 273 -6.02 62.14 58.49
N GLU A 274 -5.88 62.89 59.59
CA GLU A 274 -5.55 62.34 60.92
C GLU A 274 -6.58 61.30 61.38
N ARG A 275 -7.86 61.67 61.31
CA ARG A 275 -8.99 60.79 61.65
C ARG A 275 -9.00 59.51 60.83
N VAL A 276 -8.70 59.58 59.53
CA VAL A 276 -8.61 58.42 58.65
C VAL A 276 -7.33 57.62 58.93
N ALA A 277 -6.19 58.28 59.11
CA ALA A 277 -4.89 57.65 59.36
C ALA A 277 -4.89 56.78 60.63
N LYS A 278 -5.52 57.21 61.73
CA LYS A 278 -5.63 56.37 62.94
C LYS A 278 -6.50 55.11 62.74
N VAL A 279 -7.45 55.13 61.81
CA VAL A 279 -8.25 53.94 61.43
C VAL A 279 -7.56 53.10 60.34
N VAL A 280 -6.74 53.75 59.51
CA VAL A 280 -6.04 53.14 58.36
C VAL A 280 -4.68 52.57 58.75
N GLY A 281 -4.00 53.04 59.81
CA GLY A 281 -2.71 52.49 60.27
C GLY A 281 -2.78 50.98 60.59
N PRO A 282 -3.60 50.56 61.57
CA PRO A 282 -3.83 49.14 61.88
C PRO A 282 -4.58 48.36 60.77
N LYS A 283 -4.89 49.00 59.63
CA LYS A 283 -5.36 48.34 58.41
C LYS A 283 -4.27 48.23 57.36
N LYS A 284 -3.40 49.24 57.18
CA LYS A 284 -2.18 49.20 56.36
C LYS A 284 -1.21 48.14 56.86
N GLU A 285 -1.06 47.98 58.16
CA GLU A 285 -0.13 47.02 58.74
C GLU A 285 -0.62 45.57 58.55
N ARG A 286 -1.93 45.32 58.70
CA ARG A 286 -2.54 44.03 58.35
C ARG A 286 -2.67 43.81 56.84
N LEU A 287 -2.89 44.86 56.07
CA LEU A 287 -2.87 44.81 54.61
C LEU A 287 -1.48 44.43 54.13
N LYS A 288 -0.41 45.03 54.66
CA LYS A 288 0.97 44.67 54.32
C LYS A 288 1.27 43.22 54.67
N LEU A 289 0.88 42.73 55.85
CA LEU A 289 1.04 41.31 56.20
C LEU A 289 0.29 40.39 55.22
N ALA A 290 -0.93 40.78 54.79
CA ALA A 290 -1.69 40.04 53.80
C ALA A 290 -1.14 40.20 52.36
N GLU A 291 -0.48 41.32 52.03
CA GLU A 291 0.23 41.54 50.76
C GLU A 291 1.52 40.72 50.71
N ASP A 292 2.27 40.66 51.82
CA ASP A 292 3.47 39.82 51.98
C ASP A 292 3.09 38.33 51.92
N GLU A 293 1.98 37.89 52.56
CA GLU A 293 1.44 36.52 52.46
C GLU A 293 0.89 36.20 51.07
N LEU A 294 0.13 37.12 50.45
CA LEU A 294 -0.38 36.96 49.08
C LEU A 294 0.74 36.87 48.05
N ALA A 295 1.87 37.58 48.24
CA ALA A 295 3.02 37.46 47.35
C ALA A 295 3.59 36.03 47.35
N VAL A 296 3.77 35.41 48.52
CA VAL A 296 4.22 34.01 48.63
C VAL A 296 3.22 33.04 47.98
N GLN A 297 1.92 33.28 48.15
CA GLN A 297 0.88 32.47 47.48
C GLN A 297 0.85 32.69 45.96
N MET A 298 1.10 33.91 45.48
CA MET A 298 1.18 34.23 44.05
C MET A 298 2.40 33.60 43.38
N ASP A 299 3.57 33.62 44.03
CA ASP A 299 4.77 32.93 43.54
C ASP A 299 4.55 31.40 43.48
N MET A 300 3.94 30.82 44.52
CA MET A 300 3.62 29.39 44.54
C MET A 300 2.57 29.01 43.50
N LEU A 301 1.56 29.87 43.29
CA LEU A 301 0.53 29.72 42.26
C LEU A 301 1.11 29.89 40.85
N ALA A 302 2.12 30.74 40.65
CA ALA A 302 2.84 30.86 39.39
C ALA A 302 3.65 29.59 39.07
N ILE A 303 4.34 29.01 40.06
CA ILE A 303 5.00 27.70 39.92
C ILE A 303 3.98 26.62 39.58
N LYS A 304 2.86 26.54 40.30
CA LYS A 304 1.81 25.54 40.05
C LYS A 304 1.10 25.70 38.71
N ARG A 305 0.88 26.93 38.22
CA ARG A 305 0.43 27.19 36.84
C ARG A 305 1.47 26.75 35.80
N GLY A 306 2.76 26.86 36.10
CA GLY A 306 3.83 26.36 35.24
C GLY A 306 3.85 24.83 35.14
N GLU A 307 3.84 24.15 36.29
CA GLU A 307 3.74 22.68 36.38
C GLU A 307 2.47 22.15 35.70
N LEU A 308 1.32 22.77 35.95
CA LEU A 308 0.06 22.40 35.31
C LEU A 308 0.15 22.54 33.79
N LYS A 309 0.70 23.64 33.28
CA LYS A 309 0.85 23.83 31.84
C LYS A 309 1.74 22.77 31.19
N GLU A 310 2.80 22.33 31.86
CA GLU A 310 3.64 21.23 31.37
C GLU A 310 2.86 19.90 31.30
N VAL A 311 1.95 19.65 32.25
CA VAL A 311 1.02 18.52 32.24
C VAL A 311 -0.05 18.67 31.15
N GLU A 312 -0.63 19.85 30.97
CA GLU A 312 -1.60 20.15 29.90
C GLU A 312 -1.00 19.99 28.50
N ASP A 313 0.18 20.57 28.25
CA ASP A 313 0.90 20.45 26.98
C ASP A 313 1.23 18.97 26.68
N ARG A 314 1.68 18.21 27.69
CA ARG A 314 1.96 16.76 27.56
C ARG A 314 0.70 15.94 27.34
N LEU A 315 -0.39 16.23 28.05
CA LEU A 315 -1.68 15.55 27.90
C LEU A 315 -2.28 15.81 26.52
N GLN A 316 -2.11 17.02 25.97
CA GLN A 316 -2.47 17.32 24.59
C GLN A 316 -1.65 16.49 23.59
N CYS A 317 -0.32 16.43 23.73
CA CYS A 317 0.52 15.60 22.87
C CYS A 317 0.15 14.10 22.93
N LEU A 318 -0.16 13.57 24.13
CA LEU A 318 -0.62 12.20 24.30
C LEU A 318 -2.00 11.96 23.67
N ASN A 319 -2.93 12.91 23.75
CA ASN A 319 -4.22 12.84 23.07
C ASN A 319 -4.07 12.85 21.55
N ASP A 320 -3.17 13.66 21.00
CA ASP A 320 -2.89 13.71 19.56
C ASP A 320 -2.24 12.41 19.05
N GLU A 321 -1.29 11.83 19.80
CA GLU A 321 -0.74 10.51 19.47
C GLU A 321 -1.80 9.41 19.60
N LEU A 322 -2.63 9.42 20.65
CA LEU A 322 -3.73 8.48 20.84
C LEU A 322 -4.78 8.59 19.71
N ALA A 323 -5.04 9.78 19.18
CA ALA A 323 -5.90 9.98 18.02
C ALA A 323 -5.29 9.36 16.75
N ILE A 324 -3.98 9.55 16.51
CA ILE A 324 -3.26 8.91 15.41
C ILE A 324 -3.28 7.38 15.56
N LYS A 325 -3.00 6.84 16.74
CA LYS A 325 -2.97 5.39 16.99
C LYS A 325 -4.35 4.74 16.95
N ASN A 326 -5.40 5.42 17.39
CA ASN A 326 -6.77 4.93 17.18
C ASN A 326 -7.17 4.94 15.70
N LYS A 327 -6.67 5.89 14.90
CA LYS A 327 -6.86 5.85 13.44
C LYS A 327 -6.09 4.69 12.80
N GLU A 328 -4.79 4.55 13.08
CA GLU A 328 -3.98 3.41 12.61
C GLU A 328 -4.64 2.06 12.99
N LYS A 329 -5.12 1.94 14.23
CA LYS A 329 -5.86 0.76 14.70
C LYS A 329 -7.12 0.52 13.86
N LYS A 330 -7.96 1.53 13.65
CA LYS A 330 -9.19 1.37 12.84
C LYS A 330 -8.87 1.01 11.40
N ASP A 331 -7.90 1.70 10.78
CA ASP A 331 -7.45 1.43 9.42
C ASP A 331 -6.92 -0.03 9.31
N LEU A 332 -6.30 -0.59 10.36
CA LEU A 332 -5.91 -2.00 10.43
C LEU A 332 -7.09 -2.96 10.67
N GLU A 333 -8.05 -2.63 11.55
CA GLU A 333 -9.25 -3.44 11.81
C GLU A 333 -10.13 -3.56 10.55
N ASP A 334 -10.38 -2.44 9.86
CA ASP A 334 -11.10 -2.40 8.58
C ASP A 334 -10.38 -3.28 7.51
N ASN A 335 -9.04 -3.26 7.47
CA ASN A 335 -8.25 -4.10 6.57
C ASN A 335 -8.28 -5.59 6.94
N ILE A 336 -8.31 -5.93 8.25
CA ILE A 336 -8.42 -7.31 8.73
C ILE A 336 -9.77 -7.90 8.36
N GLU A 337 -10.87 -7.14 8.51
CA GLU A 337 -12.20 -7.60 8.10
C GLU A 337 -12.26 -7.84 6.58
N LEU A 338 -11.81 -6.87 5.78
CA LEU A 338 -11.74 -6.99 4.31
C LEU A 338 -10.88 -8.19 3.88
N CYS A 339 -9.78 -8.47 4.58
CA CYS A 339 -8.94 -9.63 4.32
C CYS A 339 -9.66 -10.95 4.67
N SER A 340 -10.41 -10.99 5.77
CA SER A 340 -11.19 -12.16 6.21
C SER A 340 -12.33 -12.50 5.22
N GLN A 341 -13.06 -11.48 4.75
CA GLN A 341 -14.07 -11.62 3.71
C GLN A 341 -13.47 -12.15 2.40
N LYS A 342 -12.36 -11.55 1.92
CA LYS A 342 -11.64 -12.01 0.74
C LYS A 342 -11.11 -13.44 0.89
N TYR A 343 -10.53 -13.80 2.02
CA TYR A 343 -10.00 -15.14 2.27
C TYR A 343 -11.10 -16.22 2.21
N THR A 344 -12.30 -15.89 2.69
CA THR A 344 -13.47 -16.78 2.61
C THR A 344 -13.88 -17.00 1.15
N ASN A 345 -13.98 -15.94 0.35
CA ASN A 345 -14.39 -15.99 -1.06
C ASN A 345 -13.31 -16.50 -2.02
N LEU A 346 -12.04 -16.47 -1.61
CA LEU A 346 -10.87 -16.85 -2.42
C LEU A 346 -11.01 -18.22 -3.08
N THR A 347 -11.69 -19.17 -2.42
CA THR A 347 -11.88 -20.53 -2.94
C THR A 347 -12.66 -20.53 -4.27
N GLY A 348 -13.78 -19.81 -4.34
CA GLY A 348 -14.57 -19.68 -5.56
C GLY A 348 -13.93 -18.74 -6.58
N ASP A 349 -13.32 -17.64 -6.14
CA ASP A 349 -12.71 -16.66 -7.04
C ASP A 349 -11.48 -17.24 -7.76
N ILE A 350 -10.66 -18.06 -7.07
CA ILE A 350 -9.56 -18.82 -7.68
C ILE A 350 -10.08 -19.94 -8.58
N LEU A 351 -11.22 -20.58 -8.25
CA LEU A 351 -11.84 -21.58 -9.11
C LEU A 351 -12.28 -20.95 -10.45
N LEU A 352 -13.01 -19.82 -10.41
CA LEU A 352 -13.45 -19.06 -11.59
C LEU A 352 -12.26 -18.52 -12.41
N SER A 353 -11.22 -18.04 -11.73
CA SER A 353 -9.96 -17.59 -12.36
C SER A 353 -9.24 -18.73 -13.06
N SER A 354 -9.07 -19.88 -12.41
CA SER A 354 -8.38 -21.05 -12.98
C SER A 354 -9.13 -21.64 -14.17
N GLY A 355 -10.48 -21.63 -14.15
CA GLY A 355 -11.30 -21.98 -15.31
C GLY A 355 -11.12 -20.98 -16.46
N THR A 356 -11.05 -19.68 -16.16
CA THR A 356 -10.83 -18.62 -17.16
C THR A 356 -9.48 -18.80 -17.86
N VAL A 357 -8.40 -18.97 -17.08
CA VAL A 357 -7.03 -19.21 -17.59
C VAL A 357 -6.91 -20.53 -18.36
N SER A 358 -7.64 -21.57 -17.95
CA SER A 358 -7.53 -22.91 -18.57
C SER A 358 -8.32 -23.06 -19.87
N TYR A 359 -9.48 -22.41 -19.98
CA TYR A 359 -10.47 -22.69 -21.03
C TYR A 359 -10.92 -21.48 -21.84
N LEU A 360 -10.96 -20.27 -21.27
CA LEU A 360 -11.60 -19.11 -21.91
C LEU A 360 -10.67 -18.29 -22.83
N GLY A 361 -9.36 -18.52 -22.79
CA GLY A 361 -8.36 -17.77 -23.58
C GLY A 361 -8.66 -17.69 -25.09
N ALA A 362 -9.12 -18.78 -25.71
CA ALA A 362 -9.41 -18.83 -27.14
C ALA A 362 -10.67 -18.06 -27.56
N PHE A 363 -11.53 -17.67 -26.62
CA PHE A 363 -12.88 -17.15 -26.89
C PHE A 363 -12.96 -15.61 -26.82
N PRO A 364 -13.87 -14.98 -27.59
CA PRO A 364 -14.13 -13.55 -27.55
C PRO A 364 -14.80 -13.13 -26.22
N VAL A 365 -14.67 -11.84 -25.88
CA VAL A 365 -15.09 -11.26 -24.59
C VAL A 365 -16.51 -11.63 -24.17
N ASP A 366 -17.50 -11.53 -25.05
CA ASP A 366 -18.92 -11.78 -24.71
C ASP A 366 -19.15 -13.23 -24.24
N TYR A 367 -18.48 -14.17 -24.90
CA TYR A 367 -18.53 -15.59 -24.53
C TYR A 367 -17.80 -15.86 -23.21
N ARG A 368 -16.67 -15.17 -22.95
CA ARG A 368 -15.99 -15.27 -21.64
C ARG A 368 -16.90 -14.81 -20.51
N VAL A 369 -17.54 -13.65 -20.67
CA VAL A 369 -18.42 -13.05 -19.66
C VAL A 369 -19.63 -13.93 -19.37
N GLU A 370 -20.31 -14.46 -20.39
CA GLU A 370 -21.45 -15.36 -20.18
C GLU A 370 -21.00 -16.69 -19.54
N CYS A 371 -19.87 -17.28 -19.95
CA CYS A 371 -19.32 -18.46 -19.27
C CYS A 371 -18.97 -18.19 -17.80
N GLN A 372 -18.29 -17.08 -17.49
CA GLN A 372 -17.94 -16.69 -16.12
C GLN A 372 -19.20 -16.50 -15.26
N LYS A 373 -20.23 -15.85 -15.79
CA LYS A 373 -21.52 -15.65 -15.13
C LYS A 373 -22.24 -16.97 -14.85
N GLN A 374 -22.30 -17.88 -15.83
CA GLN A 374 -22.86 -19.22 -15.64
C GLN A 374 -22.07 -20.03 -14.61
N TRP A 375 -20.74 -19.97 -14.63
CA TRP A 375 -19.90 -20.64 -13.63
C TRP A 375 -20.07 -20.03 -12.23
N HIS A 376 -20.25 -18.72 -12.12
CA HIS A 376 -20.51 -18.03 -10.85
C HIS A 376 -21.86 -18.47 -10.25
N ILE A 377 -22.93 -18.54 -11.05
CA ILE A 377 -24.22 -19.10 -10.64
C ILE A 377 -24.06 -20.55 -10.15
N ASN A 378 -23.32 -21.39 -10.89
CA ASN A 378 -23.03 -22.76 -10.48
C ASN A 378 -22.24 -22.82 -9.15
N CYS A 379 -21.33 -21.89 -8.88
CA CYS A 379 -20.62 -21.82 -7.59
C CYS A 379 -21.59 -21.51 -6.44
N GLN A 380 -22.49 -20.54 -6.63
CA GLN A 380 -23.55 -20.22 -5.66
C GLN A 380 -24.47 -21.42 -5.40
N GLU A 381 -24.94 -22.13 -6.44
CA GLU A 381 -25.76 -23.34 -6.29
C GLU A 381 -25.03 -24.45 -5.52
N LYS A 382 -23.72 -24.62 -5.75
CA LYS A 382 -22.89 -25.59 -5.01
C LYS A 382 -22.44 -25.10 -3.63
N LYS A 383 -22.86 -23.90 -3.21
CA LYS A 383 -22.49 -23.25 -1.95
C LYS A 383 -20.98 -23.07 -1.78
N ILE A 384 -20.28 -22.82 -2.88
CA ILE A 384 -18.87 -22.44 -2.89
C ILE A 384 -18.81 -20.92 -2.65
N PRO A 385 -18.10 -20.43 -1.61
CA PRO A 385 -17.99 -19.00 -1.36
C PRO A 385 -17.16 -18.33 -2.48
N CYS A 386 -17.69 -17.22 -3.01
CA CYS A 386 -17.13 -16.41 -4.09
C CYS A 386 -17.58 -14.96 -3.93
N SER A 387 -16.83 -14.01 -4.47
CA SER A 387 -17.15 -12.59 -4.38
C SER A 387 -18.28 -12.21 -5.34
N GLU A 388 -19.24 -11.41 -4.89
CA GLU A 388 -20.45 -11.02 -5.65
C GLU A 388 -20.16 -10.47 -7.05
N HIS A 389 -19.00 -9.84 -7.22
CA HIS A 389 -18.51 -9.30 -8.49
C HIS A 389 -17.12 -9.87 -8.80
N PHE A 390 -17.08 -11.08 -9.33
CA PHE A 390 -15.86 -11.73 -9.80
C PHE A 390 -15.23 -10.97 -10.99
N THR A 391 -13.94 -10.68 -10.92
CA THR A 391 -13.12 -10.29 -12.08
C THR A 391 -11.75 -10.98 -12.00
N LEU A 392 -11.19 -11.36 -13.16
CA LEU A 392 -9.88 -12.00 -13.23
C LEU A 392 -8.76 -11.07 -12.75
N SER A 393 -8.82 -9.78 -13.11
CA SER A 393 -7.86 -8.75 -12.69
C SER A 393 -7.80 -8.57 -11.17
N ASN A 394 -8.93 -8.59 -10.46
CA ASN A 394 -8.92 -8.45 -9.00
C ASN A 394 -8.38 -9.71 -8.27
N THR A 395 -8.33 -10.86 -8.94
CA THR A 395 -7.97 -12.15 -8.32
C THR A 395 -6.56 -12.63 -8.67
N LEU A 396 -6.14 -12.48 -9.94
CA LEU A 396 -4.82 -12.90 -10.44
C LEU A 396 -4.03 -11.75 -11.10
N GLY A 397 -4.58 -10.54 -11.17
CA GLY A 397 -3.90 -9.37 -11.68
C GLY A 397 -2.99 -8.74 -10.63
N ASN A 398 -1.74 -8.45 -11.01
CA ASN A 398 -0.84 -7.60 -10.23
C ASN A 398 -0.80 -6.23 -10.91
N GLN A 399 -1.24 -5.17 -10.22
CA GLN A 399 -1.36 -3.84 -10.80
C GLN A 399 -0.04 -3.28 -11.34
N VAL A 400 1.10 -3.59 -10.70
CA VAL A 400 2.44 -3.16 -11.15
C VAL A 400 2.82 -3.88 -12.45
N ALA A 401 2.54 -5.18 -12.55
CA ALA A 401 2.77 -5.95 -13.77
C ALA A 401 1.86 -5.48 -14.91
N ILE A 402 0.57 -5.24 -14.63
CA ILE A 402 -0.39 -4.70 -15.61
C ILE A 402 0.06 -3.35 -16.14
N ARG A 403 0.52 -2.43 -15.28
CA ARG A 403 1.11 -1.15 -15.71
C ARG A 403 2.36 -1.34 -16.57
N ALA A 404 3.25 -2.26 -16.22
CA ALA A 404 4.44 -2.57 -17.03
C ALA A 404 4.05 -3.13 -18.43
N TRP A 405 3.03 -3.99 -18.50
CA TRP A 405 2.51 -4.50 -19.78
C TRP A 405 1.88 -3.39 -20.63
N GLN A 406 1.13 -2.48 -20.00
CA GLN A 406 0.55 -1.30 -20.67
C GLN A 406 1.65 -0.40 -21.25
N ILE A 407 2.72 -0.13 -20.50
CA ILE A 407 3.91 0.61 -20.98
C ILE A 407 4.62 -0.13 -22.13
N ALA A 408 4.64 -1.46 -22.12
CA ALA A 408 5.15 -2.28 -23.23
C ALA A 408 4.21 -2.31 -24.48
N GLY A 409 3.02 -1.71 -24.41
CA GLY A 409 2.08 -1.59 -25.53
C GLY A 409 0.90 -2.56 -25.51
N LEU A 410 0.62 -3.23 -24.38
CA LEU A 410 -0.67 -3.89 -24.16
C LEU A 410 -1.77 -2.81 -24.00
N PRO A 411 -2.95 -2.96 -24.61
CA PRO A 411 -4.06 -2.05 -24.37
C PRO A 411 -4.50 -1.98 -22.91
N VAL A 412 -5.15 -0.86 -22.55
CA VAL A 412 -5.75 -0.62 -21.23
C VAL A 412 -7.13 -1.26 -21.05
N ASP A 413 -7.68 -1.90 -22.09
CA ASP A 413 -8.99 -2.55 -22.02
C ASP A 413 -8.96 -3.85 -21.19
N SER A 414 -10.12 -4.27 -20.68
CA SER A 414 -10.23 -5.42 -19.78
C SER A 414 -9.91 -6.75 -20.46
N PHE A 415 -10.27 -6.93 -21.74
CA PHE A 415 -10.02 -8.16 -22.49
C PHE A 415 -8.52 -8.36 -22.78
N SER A 416 -7.82 -7.28 -23.13
CA SER A 416 -6.37 -7.25 -23.29
C SER A 416 -5.65 -7.45 -21.95
N THR A 417 -6.14 -6.85 -20.87
CA THR A 417 -5.61 -7.06 -19.51
C THR A 417 -5.76 -8.51 -19.08
N ASP A 418 -6.95 -9.11 -19.26
CA ASP A 418 -7.21 -10.53 -19.00
C ASP A 418 -6.29 -11.43 -19.84
N ASN A 419 -6.09 -11.13 -21.13
CA ASN A 419 -5.15 -11.86 -21.97
C ASN A 419 -3.72 -11.82 -21.41
N GLY A 420 -3.26 -10.66 -20.93
CA GLY A 420 -1.96 -10.54 -20.23
C GLY A 420 -1.88 -11.43 -18.98
N ILE A 421 -2.92 -11.43 -18.15
CA ILE A 421 -3.00 -12.28 -16.95
C ILE A 421 -2.96 -13.76 -17.32
N ILE A 422 -3.65 -14.18 -18.39
CA ILE A 422 -3.63 -15.58 -18.86
C ILE A 422 -2.25 -15.97 -19.42
N VAL A 423 -1.57 -15.09 -20.16
CA VAL A 423 -0.19 -15.33 -20.65
C VAL A 423 0.76 -15.65 -19.50
N PHE A 424 0.72 -14.87 -18.41
CA PHE A 424 1.64 -15.04 -17.28
C PHE A 424 1.25 -16.14 -16.29
N ASN A 425 -0.05 -16.45 -16.14
CA ASN A 425 -0.53 -17.50 -15.22
C ASN A 425 -0.71 -18.89 -15.88
N SER A 426 -0.64 -18.98 -17.21
CA SER A 426 -0.76 -20.26 -17.91
C SER A 426 0.49 -21.14 -17.73
N ARG A 427 0.28 -22.43 -17.42
CA ARG A 427 1.34 -23.44 -17.42
C ARG A 427 1.80 -23.85 -18.82
N ARG A 428 0.93 -23.70 -19.82
CA ARG A 428 1.17 -24.02 -21.25
C ARG A 428 1.56 -22.76 -22.01
N TRP A 429 2.50 -22.88 -22.95
CA TRP A 429 2.99 -21.74 -23.72
C TRP A 429 1.86 -21.06 -24.54
N PRO A 430 1.78 -19.72 -24.56
CA PRO A 430 0.74 -18.99 -25.26
C PRO A 430 0.92 -19.05 -26.78
N LEU A 431 -0.15 -19.45 -27.49
CA LEU A 431 -0.30 -19.29 -28.94
C LEU A 431 -1.35 -18.22 -29.19
N MET A 432 -0.88 -17.05 -29.58
CA MET A 432 -1.66 -15.82 -29.68
C MET A 432 -2.13 -15.60 -31.12
N ILE A 433 -3.46 -15.58 -31.29
CA ILE A 433 -4.14 -15.31 -32.55
C ILE A 433 -4.21 -13.79 -32.72
N ASP A 434 -3.26 -13.25 -33.49
CA ASP A 434 -2.89 -11.83 -33.53
C ASP A 434 -2.76 -11.31 -34.98
N PRO A 435 -3.88 -11.22 -35.73
CA PRO A 435 -3.86 -10.75 -37.12
C PRO A 435 -3.61 -9.23 -37.26
N GLN A 436 -3.43 -8.50 -36.16
CA GLN A 436 -3.00 -7.09 -36.14
C GLN A 436 -1.53 -6.91 -35.72
N GLY A 437 -0.86 -7.97 -35.28
CA GLY A 437 0.52 -7.91 -34.77
C GLY A 437 0.64 -7.04 -33.50
N GLN A 438 -0.36 -7.02 -32.63
CA GLN A 438 -0.37 -6.29 -31.36
C GLN A 438 0.33 -7.09 -30.26
N ALA A 439 -0.02 -8.36 -30.07
CA ALA A 439 0.66 -9.27 -29.14
C ALA A 439 2.13 -9.47 -29.51
N ASN A 440 2.41 -9.59 -30.81
CA ASN A 440 3.77 -9.69 -31.36
C ASN A 440 4.64 -8.47 -30.99
N LYS A 441 4.10 -7.25 -31.08
CA LYS A 441 4.80 -6.01 -30.68
C LYS A 441 4.96 -5.93 -29.16
N TRP A 442 3.91 -6.25 -28.41
CA TRP A 442 3.91 -6.22 -26.94
C TRP A 442 5.00 -7.13 -26.36
N VAL A 443 5.06 -8.41 -26.77
CA VAL A 443 6.11 -9.35 -26.30
C VAL A 443 7.51 -8.87 -26.67
N LYS A 444 7.71 -8.32 -27.89
CA LYS A 444 9.00 -7.75 -28.32
C LYS A 444 9.45 -6.54 -27.51
N ASN A 445 8.52 -5.71 -27.04
CA ASN A 445 8.83 -4.57 -26.19
C ASN A 445 9.10 -5.00 -24.74
N MET A 446 8.31 -5.94 -24.24
CA MET A 446 8.36 -6.48 -22.88
C MET A 446 9.66 -7.26 -22.62
N GLU A 447 9.97 -8.23 -23.47
CA GLU A 447 11.17 -9.09 -23.35
C GLU A 447 12.43 -8.43 -23.95
N LYS A 448 12.39 -7.13 -24.26
CA LYS A 448 13.50 -6.39 -24.89
C LYS A 448 14.76 -6.35 -24.02
N ALA A 449 14.60 -6.28 -22.70
CA ALA A 449 15.71 -6.33 -21.75
C ALA A 449 16.35 -7.72 -21.65
N ASN A 450 15.58 -8.77 -21.97
CA ASN A 450 15.95 -10.18 -21.81
C ASN A 450 16.53 -10.78 -23.11
N ASN A 451 16.81 -9.95 -24.12
CA ASN A 451 17.37 -10.35 -25.42
C ASN A 451 16.52 -11.36 -26.21
N LEU A 452 15.19 -11.16 -26.25
CA LEU A 452 14.22 -11.99 -26.99
C LEU A 452 14.71 -12.42 -28.38
N ALA A 453 14.88 -13.74 -28.56
CA ALA A 453 15.16 -14.32 -29.87
C ALA A 453 13.88 -14.51 -30.67
N VAL A 454 13.88 -14.08 -31.94
CA VAL A 454 12.72 -14.15 -32.84
C VAL A 454 13.00 -15.16 -33.95
N ILE A 455 12.14 -16.16 -34.13
CA ILE A 455 12.32 -17.28 -35.07
C ILE A 455 11.03 -17.54 -35.88
N LYS A 456 11.16 -18.21 -37.04
CA LYS A 456 10.04 -18.70 -37.85
C LYS A 456 10.23 -20.15 -38.27
N LEU A 457 9.11 -20.86 -38.49
CA LEU A 457 9.12 -22.24 -39.01
C LEU A 457 9.71 -22.36 -40.43
N SER A 458 9.80 -21.24 -41.17
CA SER A 458 10.51 -21.13 -42.45
C SER A 458 12.01 -21.33 -42.34
N ASP A 459 12.61 -21.03 -41.19
CA ASP A 459 14.03 -20.78 -41.10
C ASP A 459 14.78 -22.10 -40.88
N ALA A 460 15.71 -22.46 -41.78
CA ALA A 460 16.39 -23.76 -41.73
C ALA A 460 17.13 -24.03 -40.39
N ASN A 461 17.57 -22.96 -39.71
CA ASN A 461 18.31 -23.02 -38.46
C ASN A 461 17.44 -22.83 -37.20
N TYR A 462 16.10 -22.76 -37.30
CA TYR A 462 15.24 -22.38 -36.15
C TYR A 462 15.44 -23.30 -34.94
N VAL A 463 15.60 -24.61 -35.17
CA VAL A 463 15.84 -25.61 -34.11
C VAL A 463 17.12 -25.28 -33.34
N ARG A 464 18.21 -24.97 -34.05
CA ARG A 464 19.51 -24.65 -33.41
C ARG A 464 19.50 -23.32 -32.65
N VAL A 465 18.68 -22.36 -33.06
CA VAL A 465 18.44 -21.13 -32.27
C VAL A 465 17.68 -21.48 -30.99
N LEU A 466 16.64 -22.30 -31.10
CA LEU A 466 15.82 -22.76 -29.97
C LEU A 466 16.64 -23.59 -28.96
N GLU A 467 17.53 -24.49 -29.42
CA GLU A 467 18.47 -25.25 -28.58
C GLU A 467 19.31 -24.32 -27.69
N ASN A 468 19.98 -23.33 -28.28
CA ASN A 468 20.79 -22.36 -27.55
C ASN A 468 19.94 -21.56 -26.54
N CYS A 469 18.75 -21.12 -26.93
CA CYS A 469 17.87 -20.34 -26.05
C CYS A 469 17.35 -21.16 -24.87
N ILE A 470 17.05 -22.45 -25.05
CA ILE A 470 16.66 -23.36 -23.96
C ILE A 470 17.83 -23.55 -22.98
N GLN A 471 19.06 -23.68 -23.49
CA GLN A 471 20.27 -23.79 -22.66
C GLN A 471 20.55 -22.52 -21.86
N PHE A 472 20.48 -21.34 -22.49
CA PHE A 472 20.82 -20.06 -21.84
C PHE A 472 19.62 -19.36 -21.17
N GLY A 473 18.43 -19.95 -21.15
CA GLY A 473 17.23 -19.35 -20.57
C GLY A 473 16.66 -18.16 -21.35
N THR A 474 17.16 -17.88 -22.56
CA THR A 474 16.75 -16.71 -23.34
C THR A 474 15.31 -16.88 -23.83
N PRO A 475 14.42 -15.89 -23.66
CA PRO A 475 13.05 -15.97 -24.16
C PRO A 475 13.02 -16.04 -25.70
N VAL A 476 12.06 -16.79 -26.24
CA VAL A 476 11.89 -17.02 -27.68
C VAL A 476 10.46 -16.69 -28.12
N LEU A 477 10.35 -15.96 -29.24
CA LEU A 477 9.11 -15.69 -29.95
C LEU A 477 9.11 -16.38 -31.32
N LEU A 478 8.21 -17.35 -31.50
CA LEU A 478 7.91 -17.98 -32.79
C LEU A 478 6.83 -17.18 -33.52
N GLU A 479 7.17 -16.68 -34.72
CA GLU A 479 6.25 -15.89 -35.56
C GLU A 479 5.57 -16.72 -36.65
N ASN A 480 4.37 -16.29 -37.03
CA ASN A 480 3.59 -16.80 -38.16
C ASN A 480 3.38 -18.33 -38.11
N VAL A 481 3.02 -18.84 -36.94
CA VAL A 481 2.58 -20.23 -36.76
C VAL A 481 1.35 -20.51 -37.63
N GLY A 482 1.36 -21.64 -38.33
CA GLY A 482 0.23 -22.08 -39.18
C GLY A 482 -0.92 -22.68 -38.36
N GLU A 483 -1.72 -23.53 -39.00
CA GLU A 483 -2.68 -24.41 -38.31
C GLU A 483 -2.01 -25.70 -37.78
N GLU A 484 -0.89 -26.09 -38.41
CA GLU A 484 -0.01 -27.20 -37.99
C GLU A 484 1.22 -26.70 -37.22
N LEU A 485 1.77 -27.57 -36.36
CA LEU A 485 3.01 -27.37 -35.61
C LEU A 485 4.00 -28.50 -35.94
N ASP A 486 5.28 -28.15 -36.09
CA ASP A 486 6.35 -29.13 -36.33
C ASP A 486 6.51 -30.05 -35.10
N PRO A 487 6.38 -31.38 -35.23
CA PRO A 487 6.51 -32.32 -34.10
C PRO A 487 7.83 -32.24 -33.34
N VAL A 488 8.88 -31.66 -33.93
CA VAL A 488 10.15 -31.35 -33.23
C VAL A 488 9.94 -30.44 -32.01
N LEU A 489 8.86 -29.64 -31.97
CA LEU A 489 8.52 -28.77 -30.84
C LEU A 489 7.85 -29.49 -29.66
N ASP A 490 7.33 -30.72 -29.82
CA ASP A 490 6.57 -31.42 -28.78
C ASP A 490 7.27 -31.56 -27.42
N PRO A 491 8.59 -31.81 -27.34
CA PRO A 491 9.31 -31.81 -26.06
C PRO A 491 9.24 -30.47 -25.34
N VAL A 492 9.32 -29.35 -26.07
CA VAL A 492 9.26 -27.98 -25.52
C VAL A 492 7.82 -27.63 -25.12
N LEU A 493 6.85 -27.98 -25.96
CA LEU A 493 5.42 -27.69 -25.74
C LEU A 493 4.86 -28.47 -24.54
N LEU A 494 5.19 -29.76 -24.44
CA LEU A 494 4.77 -30.63 -23.34
C LEU A 494 5.74 -30.61 -22.14
N LYS A 495 6.80 -29.79 -22.19
CA LYS A 495 7.83 -29.62 -21.14
C LYS A 495 8.43 -30.96 -20.68
N GLN A 496 8.78 -31.81 -21.65
CA GLN A 496 9.33 -33.15 -21.44
C GLN A 496 10.80 -33.09 -21.01
N THR A 497 11.02 -32.72 -19.75
CA THR A 497 12.35 -32.71 -19.13
C THR A 497 12.63 -34.00 -18.36
N PHE A 498 13.91 -34.34 -18.26
CA PHE A 498 14.43 -35.43 -17.42
C PHE A 498 15.66 -34.92 -16.65
N LYS A 499 16.05 -35.61 -15.57
CA LYS A 499 17.21 -35.21 -14.77
C LYS A 499 18.39 -36.15 -14.98
N GLN A 500 19.59 -35.58 -15.14
CA GLN A 500 20.85 -36.31 -15.08
C GLN A 500 21.80 -35.56 -14.14
N GLN A 501 22.42 -36.29 -13.20
CA GLN A 501 23.39 -35.75 -12.22
C GLN A 501 22.90 -34.51 -11.42
N GLY A 502 21.58 -34.32 -11.30
CA GLY A 502 20.94 -33.20 -10.59
C GLY A 502 20.46 -32.06 -11.51
N VAL A 503 21.06 -31.93 -12.70
CA VAL A 503 20.68 -30.94 -13.73
C VAL A 503 19.44 -31.44 -14.50
N GLU A 504 18.60 -30.50 -14.96
CA GLU A 504 17.45 -30.77 -15.81
C GLU A 504 17.83 -30.62 -17.28
N TYR A 505 17.47 -31.60 -18.10
CA TYR A 505 17.76 -31.68 -19.53
C TYR A 505 16.46 -31.91 -20.31
N MET A 506 16.46 -31.53 -21.58
CA MET A 506 15.43 -31.82 -22.56
C MET A 506 16.07 -32.46 -23.79
N LYS A 507 15.36 -33.39 -24.44
CA LYS A 507 15.77 -33.92 -25.74
C LYS A 507 14.99 -33.19 -26.84
N LEU A 508 15.69 -32.68 -27.86
CA LEU A 508 15.12 -31.95 -28.98
C LEU A 508 15.68 -32.53 -30.28
N GLY A 509 14.83 -33.25 -31.04
CA GLY A 509 15.34 -34.13 -32.10
C GLY A 509 16.35 -35.13 -31.52
N GLU A 510 17.52 -35.24 -32.14
CA GLU A 510 18.60 -36.12 -31.67
C GLU A 510 19.40 -35.54 -30.49
N ASN A 511 19.38 -34.22 -30.30
CA ASN A 511 20.22 -33.52 -29.34
C ASN A 511 19.65 -33.55 -27.91
N ILE A 512 20.54 -33.65 -26.93
CA ILE A 512 20.20 -33.43 -25.51
C ILE A 512 20.74 -32.05 -25.11
N VAL A 513 19.83 -31.14 -24.74
CA VAL A 513 20.14 -29.78 -24.29
C VAL A 513 19.87 -29.66 -22.79
N GLU A 514 20.70 -28.88 -22.11
CA GLU A 514 20.41 -28.44 -20.73
C GLU A 514 19.18 -27.54 -20.73
N TYR A 515 18.30 -27.68 -19.74
CA TYR A 515 17.04 -26.95 -19.68
C TYR A 515 17.09 -25.87 -18.59
N SER A 516 17.23 -24.60 -18.99
CA SER A 516 17.09 -23.48 -18.07
C SER A 516 15.62 -23.27 -17.69
N LYS A 517 15.38 -22.97 -16.40
CA LYS A 517 14.04 -22.67 -15.86
C LYS A 517 13.57 -21.25 -16.14
N GLU A 518 14.49 -20.39 -16.57
CA GLU A 518 14.22 -19.01 -16.97
C GLU A 518 13.75 -18.92 -18.43
N PHE A 519 13.88 -20.02 -19.20
CA PHE A 519 13.40 -20.10 -20.58
C PHE A 519 11.89 -19.86 -20.68
N LEU A 520 11.50 -18.93 -21.56
CA LEU A 520 10.11 -18.60 -21.88
C LEU A 520 9.86 -18.74 -23.38
N PHE A 521 8.73 -19.33 -23.77
CA PHE A 521 8.37 -19.56 -25.17
C PHE A 521 7.00 -18.94 -25.50
N TYR A 522 6.98 -18.08 -26.51
CA TYR A 522 5.81 -17.37 -27.01
C TYR A 522 5.57 -17.73 -28.48
N MET A 523 4.31 -17.87 -28.88
CA MET A 523 3.94 -18.14 -30.27
C MET A 523 2.89 -17.13 -30.76
N THR A 524 3.02 -16.66 -32.00
CA THR A 524 2.06 -15.76 -32.65
C THR A 524 1.63 -16.29 -34.02
N THR A 525 0.36 -16.14 -34.36
CA THR A 525 -0.16 -16.38 -35.71
C THR A 525 -0.88 -15.15 -36.25
N GLY A 526 -0.63 -14.82 -37.52
CA GLY A 526 -1.36 -13.79 -38.26
C GLY A 526 -2.67 -14.28 -38.90
N LEU A 527 -3.01 -15.57 -38.74
CA LEU A 527 -4.27 -16.14 -39.23
C LEU A 527 -5.44 -15.58 -38.41
N ARG A 528 -6.49 -15.11 -39.08
CA ARG A 528 -7.68 -14.53 -38.40
C ARG A 528 -8.57 -15.57 -37.71
N ASN A 529 -8.67 -16.77 -38.29
CA ASN A 529 -9.50 -17.85 -37.78
C ASN A 529 -8.85 -19.21 -38.11
N PRO A 530 -7.75 -19.57 -37.41
CA PRO A 530 -7.06 -20.84 -37.61
C PRO A 530 -7.82 -22.03 -37.01
N HIS A 531 -7.93 -23.12 -37.76
CA HIS A 531 -8.63 -24.34 -37.38
C HIS A 531 -7.69 -25.34 -36.68
N TYR A 532 -7.28 -24.99 -35.46
CA TYR A 532 -6.43 -25.88 -34.66
C TYR A 532 -7.12 -27.19 -34.29
N VAL A 533 -6.49 -28.31 -34.66
CA VAL A 533 -6.91 -29.64 -34.22
C VAL A 533 -6.85 -29.76 -32.68
N PRO A 534 -7.71 -30.60 -32.04
CA PRO A 534 -7.76 -30.71 -30.58
C PRO A 534 -6.43 -31.05 -29.90
N GLU A 535 -5.50 -31.71 -30.61
CA GLU A 535 -4.16 -31.99 -30.09
C GLU A 535 -3.33 -30.72 -29.88
N VAL A 536 -3.36 -29.76 -30.82
CA VAL A 536 -2.69 -28.46 -30.66
C VAL A 536 -3.28 -27.69 -29.48
N ALA A 537 -4.61 -27.65 -29.39
CA ALA A 537 -5.34 -27.00 -28.28
C ALA A 537 -5.08 -27.63 -26.90
N VAL A 538 -4.55 -28.86 -26.84
CA VAL A 538 -4.06 -29.51 -25.61
C VAL A 538 -2.61 -29.11 -25.32
N LYS A 539 -1.74 -29.05 -26.33
CA LYS A 539 -0.32 -28.68 -26.19
C LYS A 539 -0.12 -27.23 -25.76
N VAL A 540 -0.86 -26.29 -26.35
CA VAL A 540 -0.66 -24.84 -26.15
C VAL A 540 -1.78 -24.18 -25.34
N CYS A 541 -1.55 -22.96 -24.85
CA CYS A 541 -2.61 -22.06 -24.38
C CYS A 541 -3.06 -21.18 -25.56
N LEU A 542 -4.18 -21.53 -26.19
CA LEU A 542 -4.76 -20.73 -27.27
C LEU A 542 -5.33 -19.42 -26.69
N LEU A 543 -4.92 -18.29 -27.27
CA LEU A 543 -5.30 -16.95 -26.82
C LEU A 543 -5.75 -16.08 -27.99
N ASN A 544 -6.99 -15.59 -27.93
CA ASN A 544 -7.53 -14.68 -28.92
C ASN A 544 -7.10 -13.24 -28.61
N PHE A 545 -6.23 -12.67 -29.47
CA PHE A 545 -5.76 -11.29 -29.42
C PHE A 545 -6.38 -10.40 -30.52
N MET A 546 -7.43 -10.87 -31.21
CA MET A 546 -8.15 -10.02 -32.16
C MET A 546 -8.79 -8.83 -31.45
N ILE A 547 -8.48 -7.62 -31.95
CA ILE A 547 -9.06 -6.38 -31.45
C ILE A 547 -10.59 -6.41 -31.57
N THR A 548 -11.28 -6.27 -30.44
CA THR A 548 -12.75 -6.15 -30.39
C THR A 548 -13.17 -4.71 -30.74
N PRO A 549 -14.41 -4.47 -31.22
CA PRO A 549 -14.90 -3.11 -31.47
C PRO A 549 -14.85 -2.22 -30.23
N GLN A 550 -15.16 -2.79 -29.05
CA GLN A 550 -15.06 -2.11 -27.76
C GLN A 550 -13.61 -1.76 -27.42
N GLY A 551 -12.68 -2.72 -27.50
CA GLY A 551 -11.25 -2.47 -27.25
C GLY A 551 -10.66 -1.44 -28.21
N LEU A 552 -11.10 -1.39 -29.47
CA LEU A 552 -10.72 -0.34 -30.41
C LEU A 552 -11.26 1.03 -29.99
N GLN A 553 -12.52 1.11 -29.53
CA GLN A 553 -13.11 2.35 -29.02
C GLN A 553 -12.35 2.85 -27.78
N ASP A 554 -12.00 1.97 -26.84
CA ASP A 554 -11.28 2.32 -25.62
C ASP A 554 -9.82 2.75 -25.91
N GLN A 555 -9.15 2.06 -26.85
CA GLN A 555 -7.83 2.47 -27.36
C GLN A 555 -7.86 3.84 -28.05
N LEU A 556 -8.87 4.10 -28.91
CA LEU A 556 -9.05 5.39 -29.57
C LEU A 556 -9.38 6.51 -28.57
N LEU A 557 -10.23 6.23 -27.57
CA LEU A 557 -10.56 7.18 -26.50
C LEU A 557 -9.31 7.55 -25.69
N GLY A 558 -8.46 6.57 -25.35
CA GLY A 558 -7.17 6.80 -24.69
C GLY A 558 -6.24 7.68 -25.52
N LEU A 559 -6.11 7.43 -26.83
CA LEU A 559 -5.29 8.23 -27.75
C LEU A 559 -5.82 9.65 -27.95
N VAL A 560 -7.15 9.84 -27.98
CA VAL A 560 -7.79 11.16 -28.04
C VAL A 560 -7.57 11.92 -26.73
N ALA A 561 -7.81 11.29 -25.58
CA ALA A 561 -7.59 11.91 -24.27
C ALA A 561 -6.13 12.33 -24.07
N ALA A 562 -5.16 11.49 -24.45
CA ALA A 562 -3.74 11.79 -24.41
C ALA A 562 -3.33 13.00 -25.30
N LYS A 563 -4.08 13.24 -26.38
CA LYS A 563 -3.81 14.32 -27.34
C LYS A 563 -4.54 15.62 -27.01
N GLU A 564 -5.77 15.54 -26.51
CA GLU A 564 -6.60 16.71 -26.15
C GLU A 564 -6.31 17.23 -24.73
N LYS A 565 -5.96 16.34 -23.79
CA LYS A 565 -5.73 16.67 -22.37
C LYS A 565 -4.47 15.96 -21.83
N PRO A 566 -3.28 16.30 -22.38
CA PRO A 566 -2.02 15.63 -22.04
C PRO A 566 -1.56 15.82 -20.58
N GLU A 567 -2.10 16.80 -19.85
CA GLU A 567 -1.80 17.02 -18.43
C GLU A 567 -2.52 15.97 -17.56
N LEU A 568 -3.86 15.91 -17.64
CA LEU A 568 -4.67 14.89 -16.97
C LEU A 568 -4.29 13.46 -17.35
N HIS A 569 -3.81 13.23 -18.59
CA HIS A 569 -3.32 11.90 -18.99
C HIS A 569 -2.01 11.50 -18.29
N LYS A 570 -1.15 12.46 -17.91
CA LYS A 570 0.07 12.20 -17.13
C LYS A 570 -0.20 11.96 -15.65
N GLU A 571 -1.30 12.49 -15.12
CA GLU A 571 -1.74 12.24 -13.73
C GLU A 571 -2.47 10.89 -13.58
N ALA A 572 -2.90 10.28 -14.67
CA ALA A 572 -3.68 9.03 -14.69
C ALA A 572 -2.87 7.76 -15.06
N LEU A 573 -1.55 7.88 -15.27
CA LEU A 573 -0.61 6.81 -15.63
C LEU A 573 0.20 6.33 -14.39
#